data_AF-A0A6J1R0B2-F1
#
_entry.id   AF-A0A6J1R0B2-F1
#
_cell.length_a   1.000
_cell.length_b   1.000
_cell.length_c   1.000
_cell.angle_alpha   90.00
_cell.angle_beta   90.00
_cell.angle_gamma   90.00
#
_symmetry.space_group_name_H-M   'P 1'
#
loop_
_entity.id
_entity.type
_entity.pdbx_description
1 polymer ?
#
loop_
_entity_poly.entity_id
_entity_poly.type
_entity_poly.pdbx_seq_one_letter_code
_entity_poly.pdbx_strand_id
1 'polypeptide(L)'
;MKIKYTHLSLKAHYFFFMANIGAIFPFLPVYGKQLGVSPLVMATITITCPILYIIVKPIVGFLLDYFYTKKKLIFMIILVISSGSYIMLYFLPSLEEPIVLDEFQNVSCASLSSCDVDYNSSISYDGMKSIMCHWECKDTNFSMRLSFRIAEKEAIILSNTTCLLNINELPLCQERSTENNNCNVTCNNFFKDNNLYTSITFWGFVVLMLLGNTGVNVFLCITDAICAQILGKNTETEYGKQRVWGGVGYSLAALLTGYTVDTWSQGKTYTSYTPAFLLVFVFFCVDLICCRKLELPRISTSTNILADVYELLKYKSFVVMLCFAAIVGALDGYMLYFLLWYEEDLAMKTGHMCKIKLIEGLTLAAGTFGCGIMFCLFGKISQKLGHGYTFILSLTSYAIRMGLISIAPTPWWIIPAECLMQGPSYVLSHATIVAFANAISLPGTYASVQGIMGGTKEGLGMAVGNFVGSILLKKFGGALTLQIYSIFTVISALVFLLLYITHLKHKIPGIRNNIEWKMSYDARGRYVVAE
;
A
#
# COMPACT_ATOMS: atom_id res chain seq x y z
N MET A 1 19.06 -5.57 -28.35
CA MET A 1 17.67 -5.05 -28.33
C MET A 1 17.65 -3.75 -29.13
N LYS A 2 17.16 -3.72 -30.37
CA LYS A 2 17.10 -2.46 -31.15
C LYS A 2 16.02 -1.56 -30.54
N ILE A 3 16.39 -0.42 -29.95
CA ILE A 3 15.46 0.53 -29.36
C ILE A 3 14.71 1.22 -30.52
N LYS A 4 13.42 0.88 -30.70
CA LYS A 4 12.54 1.67 -31.58
C LYS A 4 12.28 3.02 -30.92
N TYR A 5 12.90 4.08 -31.43
CA TYR A 5 12.77 5.46 -30.93
C TYR A 5 11.32 5.99 -30.98
N THR A 6 10.46 5.40 -31.80
CA THR A 6 9.02 5.72 -31.90
C THR A 6 8.24 5.49 -30.59
N HIS A 7 8.73 4.63 -29.70
CA HIS A 7 8.07 4.35 -28.41
C HIS A 7 8.81 4.98 -27.21
N LEU A 8 9.83 5.82 -27.46
CA LEU A 8 10.66 6.38 -26.39
C LEU A 8 9.84 7.27 -25.43
N SER A 9 8.97 8.14 -25.98
CA SER A 9 8.09 9.00 -25.17
C SER A 9 7.15 8.19 -24.28
N LEU A 10 6.62 7.07 -24.77
CA LEU A 10 5.74 6.19 -24.02
C LEU A 10 6.49 5.47 -22.90
N LYS A 11 7.72 4.98 -23.16
CA LYS A 11 8.57 4.35 -22.15
C LYS A 11 8.98 5.34 -21.05
N ALA A 12 9.39 6.54 -21.45
CA ALA A 12 9.75 7.61 -20.53
C ALA A 12 8.55 7.98 -19.65
N HIS A 13 7.36 8.11 -20.25
CA HIS A 13 6.12 8.35 -19.50
C HIS A 13 5.85 7.24 -18.46
N TYR A 14 5.83 5.97 -18.86
CA TYR A 14 5.64 4.86 -17.91
C TYR A 14 6.67 4.89 -16.78
N PHE A 15 7.93 5.15 -17.11
CA PHE A 15 9.00 5.23 -16.13
C PHE A 15 8.77 6.35 -15.11
N PHE A 16 8.57 7.59 -15.57
CA PHE A 16 8.44 8.75 -14.67
C PHE A 16 7.10 8.78 -13.92
N PHE A 17 6.01 8.35 -14.56
CA PHE A 17 4.72 8.21 -13.89
C PHE A 17 4.78 7.18 -12.75
N MET A 18 5.36 6.01 -13.00
CA MET A 18 5.50 4.98 -11.95
C MET A 18 6.58 5.33 -10.92
N ALA A 19 7.62 6.08 -11.30
CA ALA A 19 8.60 6.63 -10.36
C ALA A 19 7.95 7.63 -9.38
N ASN A 20 7.08 8.52 -9.89
CA ASN A 20 6.29 9.42 -9.06
C ASN A 20 5.45 8.66 -8.02
N ILE A 21 4.78 7.58 -8.42
CA ILE A 21 4.01 6.73 -7.51
C ILE A 21 4.95 6.05 -6.50
N GLY A 22 6.02 5.39 -6.97
CA GLY A 22 6.96 4.66 -6.12
C GLY A 22 7.70 5.53 -5.11
N ALA A 23 7.83 6.83 -5.38
CA ALA A 23 8.48 7.77 -4.48
C ALA A 23 7.69 8.05 -3.19
N ILE A 24 6.36 7.96 -3.18
CA ILE A 24 5.55 8.35 -2.01
C ILE A 24 4.43 7.38 -1.67
N PHE A 25 3.73 6.81 -2.66
CA PHE A 25 2.56 5.96 -2.46
C PHE A 25 2.78 4.83 -1.45
N PRO A 26 3.85 4.01 -1.55
CA PRO A 26 4.04 2.91 -0.60
C PRO A 26 4.34 3.41 0.82
N PHE A 27 4.90 4.61 0.97
CA PHE A 27 5.23 5.21 2.26
C PHE A 27 4.06 5.94 2.92
N LEU A 28 2.95 6.18 2.20
CA LEU A 28 1.79 6.91 2.73
C LEU A 28 1.14 6.29 3.97
N PRO A 29 0.95 4.96 4.08
CA PRO A 29 0.40 4.35 5.31
C PRO A 29 1.30 4.62 6.52
N VAL A 30 2.61 4.60 6.30
CA VAL A 30 3.62 4.80 7.33
C VAL A 30 3.76 6.29 7.70
N TYR A 31 3.64 7.18 6.72
CA TYR A 31 3.49 8.61 6.95
C TYR A 31 2.23 8.90 7.78
N GLY A 32 1.10 8.25 7.46
CA GLY A 32 -0.13 8.32 8.25
C GLY A 32 0.05 7.82 9.68
N LYS A 33 0.79 6.71 9.87
CA LYS A 33 1.15 6.18 11.18
C LYS A 33 1.96 7.19 12.01
N GLN A 34 2.92 7.90 11.40
CA GLN A 34 3.67 8.96 12.08
C GLN A 34 2.79 10.16 12.47
N LEU A 35 1.75 10.46 11.69
CA LEU A 35 0.74 11.46 12.03
C LEU A 35 -0.21 11.01 13.16
N GLY A 36 -0.05 9.80 13.70
CA GLY A 36 -0.91 9.24 14.74
C GLY A 36 -2.22 8.61 14.23
N VAL A 37 -2.36 8.42 12.91
CA VAL A 37 -3.54 7.77 12.32
C VAL A 37 -3.52 6.28 12.66
N SER A 38 -4.57 5.79 13.32
CA SER A 38 -4.67 4.37 13.66
C SER A 38 -4.78 3.49 12.40
N PRO A 39 -4.31 2.21 12.43
CA PRO A 39 -4.39 1.31 11.28
C PRO A 39 -5.80 1.12 10.72
N LEU A 40 -6.81 1.14 11.60
CA LEU A 40 -8.21 1.00 11.23
C LEU A 40 -8.71 2.20 10.43
N VAL A 41 -8.37 3.43 10.86
CA VAL A 41 -8.73 4.66 10.15
C VAL A 41 -7.97 4.76 8.83
N MET A 42 -6.70 4.34 8.81
CA MET A 42 -5.93 4.28 7.56
C MET A 42 -6.56 3.30 6.55
N ALA A 43 -7.05 2.14 7.03
CA ALA A 43 -7.78 1.18 6.21
C ALA A 43 -9.09 1.75 5.66
N THR A 44 -9.88 2.46 6.47
CA THR A 44 -11.16 3.03 6.00
C THR A 44 -10.95 4.08 4.89
N ILE A 45 -9.89 4.90 5.00
CA ILE A 45 -9.51 5.86 3.95
C ILE A 45 -9.17 5.11 2.65
N THR A 46 -8.34 4.08 2.75
CA THR A 46 -7.85 3.33 1.57
C THR A 46 -8.91 2.43 0.93
N ILE A 47 -9.90 1.94 1.69
CA ILE A 47 -11.07 1.20 1.17
C ILE A 47 -12.00 2.11 0.36
N THR A 48 -12.09 3.38 0.73
CA THR A 48 -12.92 4.35 0.02
C THR A 48 -12.36 4.62 -1.39
N CYS A 49 -11.04 4.46 -1.59
CA CYS A 49 -10.39 4.70 -2.89
C CYS A 49 -10.91 3.80 -4.03
N PRO A 50 -10.99 2.46 -3.89
CA PRO A 50 -11.62 1.58 -4.88
C PRO A 50 -13.07 1.93 -5.23
N ILE A 51 -13.87 2.33 -4.23
CA ILE A 51 -15.28 2.70 -4.44
C ILE A 51 -15.37 3.96 -5.31
N LEU A 52 -14.58 4.98 -4.98
CA LEU A 52 -14.48 6.20 -5.79
C LEU A 52 -13.95 5.89 -7.19
N TYR A 53 -12.97 4.99 -7.32
CA TYR A 53 -12.41 4.60 -8.61
C TYR A 53 -13.46 3.97 -9.55
N ILE A 54 -14.36 3.11 -9.04
CA ILE A 54 -15.45 2.51 -9.83
C ILE A 54 -16.36 3.60 -10.43
N ILE A 55 -16.55 4.72 -9.73
CA ILE A 55 -17.41 5.85 -10.16
C ILE A 55 -16.64 6.80 -11.09
N VAL A 56 -15.40 7.15 -10.74
CA VAL A 56 -14.61 8.15 -11.48
C VAL A 56 -14.17 7.62 -12.86
N LYS A 57 -13.85 6.32 -12.97
CA LYS A 57 -13.40 5.70 -14.22
C LYS A 57 -14.37 5.90 -15.40
N PRO A 58 -15.67 5.56 -15.31
CA PRO A 58 -16.61 5.78 -16.41
C PRO A 58 -16.82 7.26 -16.73
N ILE A 59 -16.80 8.14 -15.72
CA ILE A 59 -16.92 9.60 -15.91
C ILE A 59 -15.74 10.12 -16.75
N VAL A 60 -14.52 9.73 -16.38
CA VAL A 60 -13.32 10.15 -17.11
C VAL A 60 -13.27 9.53 -18.51
N GLY A 61 -13.69 8.27 -18.66
CA GLY A 61 -13.84 7.63 -19.97
C GLY A 61 -14.80 8.42 -20.87
N PHE A 62 -15.98 8.77 -20.36
CA PHE A 62 -16.95 9.59 -21.07
C PHE A 62 -16.40 10.97 -21.44
N LEU A 63 -15.68 11.64 -20.53
CA LEU A 63 -15.06 12.94 -20.81
C LEU A 63 -14.01 12.87 -21.92
N LEU A 64 -13.19 11.82 -21.94
CA LEU A 64 -12.19 11.61 -22.98
C LEU A 64 -12.83 11.35 -24.35
N ASP A 65 -13.96 10.65 -24.38
CA ASP A 65 -14.71 10.33 -25.59
C ASP A 65 -15.49 11.55 -26.11
N TYR A 66 -16.17 12.28 -25.22
CA TYR A 66 -16.96 13.47 -25.57
C TYR A 66 -16.08 14.64 -26.05
N PHE A 67 -14.98 14.92 -25.34
CA PHE A 67 -14.05 16.01 -25.68
C PHE A 67 -12.82 15.52 -26.45
N TYR A 68 -13.04 14.76 -27.53
CA TYR A 68 -11.98 14.10 -28.29
C TYR A 68 -10.86 15.05 -28.77
N THR A 69 -11.19 16.30 -29.13
CA THR A 69 -10.22 17.33 -29.58
C THR A 69 -9.32 17.81 -28.44
N LYS A 70 -9.82 17.77 -27.20
CA LYS A 70 -9.11 18.21 -25.99
C LYS A 70 -8.62 17.05 -25.12
N LYS A 71 -8.65 15.79 -25.61
CA LYS A 71 -8.24 14.61 -24.83
C LYS A 71 -6.85 14.71 -24.20
N LYS A 72 -5.90 15.37 -24.89
CA LYS A 72 -4.54 15.58 -24.37
C LYS A 72 -4.53 16.53 -23.18
N LEU A 73 -5.37 17.56 -23.23
CA LEU A 73 -5.56 18.47 -22.12
C LEU A 73 -6.19 17.73 -20.93
N ILE A 74 -7.23 16.92 -21.16
CA ILE A 74 -7.88 16.13 -20.11
C ILE A 74 -6.91 15.14 -19.47
N PHE A 75 -6.12 14.42 -20.29
CA PHE A 75 -5.08 13.51 -19.81
C PHE A 75 -4.07 14.22 -18.91
N MET A 76 -3.56 15.40 -19.33
CA MET A 76 -2.65 16.18 -18.50
C MET A 76 -3.31 16.74 -17.23
N ILE A 77 -4.58 17.17 -17.30
CA ILE A 77 -5.32 17.64 -16.12
C ILE A 77 -5.43 16.53 -15.07
N ILE A 78 -5.75 15.29 -15.49
CA ILE A 78 -5.84 14.15 -14.57
C ILE A 78 -4.48 13.88 -13.92
N LEU A 79 -3.38 13.94 -14.69
CA LEU A 79 -2.02 13.78 -14.15
C LEU A 79 -1.67 14.86 -13.12
N VAL A 80 -2.05 16.11 -13.39
CA VAL A 80 -1.84 17.25 -12.47
C VAL A 80 -2.67 17.08 -11.20
N ILE A 81 -3.93 16.66 -11.31
CA ILE A 81 -4.79 16.42 -10.14
C ILE A 81 -4.22 15.29 -9.28
N SER A 82 -3.87 14.16 -9.89
CA SER A 82 -3.37 12.99 -9.15
C SER A 82 -2.03 13.28 -8.47
N SER A 83 -1.02 13.73 -9.23
CA SER A 83 0.32 13.99 -8.69
C SER A 83 0.35 15.24 -7.81
N GLY A 84 -0.40 16.27 -8.19
CA GLY A 84 -0.55 17.50 -7.42
C GLY A 84 -1.13 17.24 -6.04
N SER A 85 -2.08 16.30 -5.89
CA SER A 85 -2.62 15.95 -4.58
C SER A 85 -1.56 15.38 -3.62
N TYR A 86 -0.62 14.55 -4.12
CA TYR A 86 0.50 14.07 -3.31
C TYR A 86 1.50 15.17 -2.96
N ILE A 87 1.75 16.11 -3.87
CA ILE A 87 2.60 17.27 -3.58
C ILE A 87 1.93 18.17 -2.53
N MET A 88 0.61 18.35 -2.60
CA MET A 88 -0.15 19.14 -1.64
C MET A 88 -0.15 18.56 -0.23
N LEU A 89 0.09 17.24 -0.07
CA LEU A 89 0.28 16.63 1.25
C LEU A 89 1.48 17.21 2.01
N TYR A 90 2.48 17.74 1.31
CA TYR A 90 3.63 18.40 1.94
C TYR A 90 3.25 19.71 2.63
N PHE A 91 2.29 20.46 2.08
CA PHE A 91 1.86 21.75 2.63
C PHE A 91 0.88 21.62 3.80
N LEU A 92 0.46 20.40 4.14
CA LEU A 92 -0.34 20.20 5.33
C LEU A 92 0.51 20.52 6.57
N PRO A 93 -0.02 21.34 7.50
CA PRO A 93 0.65 21.59 8.77
C PRO A 93 0.95 20.25 9.44
N SER A 94 2.20 20.07 9.88
CA SER A 94 2.55 18.96 10.76
C SER A 94 1.67 19.04 12.00
N LEU A 95 0.83 18.03 12.24
CA LEU A 95 0.13 17.92 13.52
C LEU A 95 1.19 17.88 14.62
N GLU A 96 0.99 18.68 15.67
CA GLU A 96 1.83 18.64 16.86
C GLU A 96 1.94 17.18 17.35
N GLU A 97 3.17 16.68 17.31
CA GLU A 97 3.49 15.27 17.27
C GLU A 97 3.11 14.56 18.59
N PRO A 98 2.66 13.29 18.54
CA PRO A 98 2.39 12.50 19.73
C PRO A 98 3.68 12.32 20.53
N ILE A 99 3.68 12.84 21.76
CA ILE A 99 4.71 12.52 22.75
C ILE A 99 4.50 11.05 23.10
N VAL A 100 5.35 10.17 22.58
CA VAL A 100 5.41 8.78 23.03
C VAL A 100 6.05 8.80 24.41
N LEU A 101 5.24 8.60 25.45
CA LEU A 101 5.77 8.27 26.76
C LEU A 101 5.76 6.76 26.90
N ASP A 102 6.95 6.19 27.09
CA ASP A 102 7.10 4.79 27.45
C ASP A 102 6.43 4.52 28.81
N GLU A 103 5.87 3.32 28.99
CA GLU A 103 5.50 2.83 30.32
C GLU A 103 6.79 2.59 31.13
N PHE A 104 7.02 3.39 32.17
CA PHE A 104 8.22 3.27 32.99
C PHE A 104 7.99 2.28 34.14
N GLN A 105 8.74 1.17 34.12
CA GLN A 105 8.76 0.16 35.19
C GLN A 105 9.91 0.45 36.18
N ASN A 106 9.65 0.36 37.49
CA ASN A 106 10.61 0.47 38.59
C ASN A 106 11.24 1.88 38.79
N VAL A 107 10.42 2.92 38.86
CA VAL A 107 10.89 4.27 39.20
C VAL A 107 10.89 4.46 40.73
N SER A 108 12.06 4.79 41.32
CA SER A 108 12.21 5.02 42.76
C SER A 108 12.16 6.51 43.13
N CYS A 109 11.59 6.87 44.30
CA CYS A 109 11.38 8.26 44.74
C CYS A 109 12.72 9.04 44.88
N ALA A 110 13.84 8.35 45.08
CA ALA A 110 15.18 8.96 45.21
C ALA A 110 15.76 9.52 43.89
N SER A 111 15.17 9.17 42.74
CA SER A 111 15.66 9.60 41.43
C SER A 111 15.02 10.89 40.90
N LEU A 112 14.00 11.43 41.57
CA LEU A 112 13.27 12.63 41.15
C LEU A 112 13.62 13.84 42.03
N SER A 113 13.92 14.98 41.40
CA SER A 113 14.17 16.26 42.06
C SER A 113 12.88 17.10 42.19
N SER A 114 12.78 17.88 43.27
CA SER A 114 11.70 18.85 43.52
C SER A 114 11.86 20.08 42.62
N CYS A 115 10.75 20.58 42.04
CA CYS A 115 10.73 21.91 41.43
C CYS A 115 10.18 22.92 42.44
N ASP A 116 11.03 23.85 42.89
CA ASP A 116 10.59 25.02 43.62
C ASP A 116 10.07 26.04 42.60
N VAL A 117 8.75 26.20 42.49
CA VAL A 117 8.16 27.28 41.69
C VAL A 117 7.18 28.04 42.56
N ASP A 118 7.57 29.27 42.88
CA ASP A 118 6.76 30.25 43.59
C ASP A 118 5.38 30.39 42.96
N TYR A 119 4.38 30.16 43.81
CA TYR A 119 2.95 30.16 43.49
C TYR A 119 2.46 31.60 43.27
N ASN A 120 2.91 32.31 42.21
CA ASN A 120 2.35 33.64 41.88
C ASN A 120 2.71 34.25 40.51
N SER A 121 2.79 33.48 39.43
CA SER A 121 2.72 34.10 38.09
C SER A 121 1.89 33.29 37.09
N SER A 122 0.62 33.70 36.98
CA SER A 122 -0.18 33.54 35.77
C SER A 122 0.49 34.31 34.62
N ILE A 123 1.42 33.68 33.91
CA ILE A 123 1.86 34.20 32.61
C ILE A 123 1.83 33.04 31.61
N SER A 124 0.79 33.06 30.80
CA SER A 124 0.71 32.35 29.53
C SER A 124 1.82 32.87 28.60
N TYR A 125 2.90 32.11 28.46
CA TYR A 125 3.75 32.16 27.27
C TYR A 125 3.81 30.76 26.65
N ASP A 126 3.68 30.80 25.34
CA ASP A 126 3.53 29.73 24.35
C ASP A 126 4.49 28.54 24.58
N GLY A 127 3.95 27.31 24.59
CA GLY A 127 4.77 26.08 24.50
C GLY A 127 4.90 25.19 25.75
N MET A 128 4.14 25.38 26.84
CA MET A 128 4.18 24.47 28.00
C MET A 128 3.07 23.40 27.97
N LYS A 129 3.44 22.12 27.82
CA LYS A 129 2.51 20.97 27.97
C LYS A 129 2.81 20.21 29.27
N SER A 130 1.82 20.10 30.14
CA SER A 130 1.86 19.29 31.37
C SER A 130 1.27 17.89 31.12
N ILE A 131 2.04 16.83 31.33
CA ILE A 131 1.54 15.44 31.20
C ILE A 131 0.99 14.96 32.53
N MET A 132 -0.20 14.35 32.54
CA MET A 132 -0.75 13.67 33.73
C MET A 132 -0.35 12.19 33.76
N CYS A 133 0.43 11.78 34.75
CA CYS A 133 0.73 10.36 34.98
C CYS A 133 0.15 9.83 36.27
N HIS A 134 -0.19 8.55 36.26
CA HIS A 134 -0.54 7.75 37.42
C HIS A 134 0.67 6.98 37.89
N TRP A 135 0.91 7.01 39.20
CA TRP A 135 1.96 6.25 39.82
C TRP A 135 1.32 5.21 40.74
N GLU A 136 1.52 3.93 40.46
CA GLU A 136 0.88 2.81 41.15
C GLU A 136 1.96 1.89 41.75
N CYS A 137 2.01 1.80 43.08
CA CYS A 137 2.95 0.93 43.80
C CYS A 137 2.21 -0.33 44.26
N LYS A 138 2.77 -1.53 44.05
CA LYS A 138 2.08 -2.79 44.37
C LYS A 138 1.79 -3.00 45.86
N ASP A 139 2.53 -2.34 46.75
CA ASP A 139 2.45 -2.59 48.19
C ASP A 139 1.57 -1.58 48.96
N THR A 140 1.04 -0.56 48.27
CA THR A 140 0.08 0.40 48.83
C THR A 140 -0.93 0.78 47.75
N ASN A 141 -2.24 0.72 48.01
CA ASN A 141 -3.29 1.26 47.12
C ASN A 141 -3.19 2.79 47.02
N PHE A 142 -2.09 3.29 46.46
CA PHE A 142 -1.74 4.70 46.34
C PHE A 142 -1.70 5.03 44.85
N SER A 143 -2.48 6.02 44.45
CA SER A 143 -2.50 6.56 43.10
C SER A 143 -2.35 8.07 43.18
N MET A 144 -1.39 8.63 42.45
CA MET A 144 -1.11 10.07 42.48
C MET A 144 -1.02 10.64 41.07
N ARG A 145 -1.35 11.94 40.94
CA ARG A 145 -1.19 12.71 39.70
C ARG A 145 0.19 13.36 39.66
N LEU A 146 1.00 13.00 38.68
CA LEU A 146 2.27 13.65 38.38
C LEU A 146 2.11 14.59 37.19
N SER A 147 2.75 15.75 37.23
CA SER A 147 2.80 16.71 36.12
C SER A 147 4.25 17.01 35.72
N PHE A 148 4.61 16.70 34.48
CA PHE A 148 5.97 16.90 33.95
C PHE A 148 6.08 18.19 33.14
N ARG A 149 7.24 18.87 33.21
CA ARG A 149 7.64 19.93 32.28
C ARG A 149 8.58 19.31 31.24
N ILE A 150 8.24 19.40 29.96
CA ILE A 150 9.09 18.90 28.88
C ILE A 150 9.89 20.09 28.34
N ALA A 151 11.19 20.10 28.60
CA ALA A 151 12.12 21.00 27.91
C ALA A 151 12.62 20.26 26.66
N GLU A 152 12.04 20.60 25.50
CA GLU A 152 12.37 20.10 24.16
C GLU A 152 12.16 18.59 23.90
N LYS A 153 11.47 18.28 22.78
CA LYS A 153 11.23 17.03 21.99
C LYS A 153 11.85 15.66 22.40
N GLU A 154 12.19 15.40 23.65
CA GLU A 154 12.62 14.12 24.21
C GLU A 154 12.01 13.97 25.61
N ALA A 155 11.31 12.85 25.86
CA ALA A 155 10.89 12.46 27.20
C ALA A 155 11.91 11.46 27.79
N ILE A 156 13.17 11.88 27.94
CA ILE A 156 14.14 11.14 28.72
C ILE A 156 14.08 11.68 30.15
N ILE A 157 13.82 10.81 31.12
CA ILE A 157 13.92 11.15 32.55
C ILE A 157 15.41 11.35 32.86
N LEU A 158 15.90 12.58 32.69
CA LEU A 158 17.12 13.05 33.32
C LEU A 158 16.71 13.87 34.55
N SER A 159 17.43 13.71 35.66
CA SER A 159 17.25 14.47 36.91
C SER A 159 17.23 16.00 36.75
N ASN A 160 17.62 16.48 35.57
CA ASN A 160 17.76 17.90 35.23
C ASN A 160 16.57 18.45 34.41
N THR A 161 15.66 17.60 33.89
CA THR A 161 14.54 18.02 33.01
C THR A 161 13.16 17.71 33.56
N THR A 162 13.04 16.82 34.55
CA THR A 162 11.75 16.41 35.13
C THR A 162 11.62 16.83 36.58
N CYS A 163 10.50 17.41 36.99
CA CYS A 163 10.29 17.81 38.37
C CYS A 163 8.84 17.66 38.84
N LEU A 164 8.69 17.43 40.14
CA LEU A 164 7.43 17.10 40.80
C LEU A 164 6.78 18.38 41.37
N LEU A 165 5.54 18.67 40.99
CA LEU A 165 4.85 19.95 41.31
C LEU A 165 3.97 19.90 42.57
N ASN A 166 3.85 18.76 43.26
CA ASN A 166 2.97 18.65 44.42
C ASN A 166 3.54 17.71 45.50
N ILE A 167 4.50 18.21 46.29
CA ILE A 167 5.12 17.46 47.42
C ILE A 167 4.29 17.59 48.72
N ASN A 168 3.46 18.63 48.84
CA ASN A 168 2.78 18.97 50.08
C ASN A 168 1.64 17.99 50.49
N GLU A 169 1.33 16.99 49.66
CA GLU A 169 0.34 15.93 49.96
C GLU A 169 0.97 14.52 50.21
N LEU A 170 2.31 14.40 50.39
CA LEU A 170 2.98 13.10 50.57
C LEU A 170 3.47 12.81 52.00
N PRO A 171 2.82 11.91 52.76
CA PRO A 171 3.45 11.22 53.89
C PRO A 171 4.52 10.21 53.44
N LEU A 172 4.39 9.64 52.23
CA LEU A 172 5.13 8.45 51.77
C LEU A 172 6.57 8.70 51.25
N CYS A 173 6.89 9.91 50.75
CA CYS A 173 8.29 10.25 50.37
C CYS A 173 8.98 11.16 51.40
N GLN A 174 8.32 11.46 52.53
CA GLN A 174 8.89 12.27 53.61
C GLN A 174 9.54 11.41 54.71
N GLU A 175 9.08 10.16 54.87
CA GLU A 175 9.81 9.16 55.63
C GLU A 175 10.86 8.50 54.75
N ARG A 176 12.12 8.51 55.20
CA ARG A 176 13.23 7.73 54.61
C ARG A 176 12.95 6.24 54.77
N SER A 177 12.02 5.69 54.02
CA SER A 177 11.87 4.24 53.88
C SER A 177 12.81 3.78 52.76
N THR A 178 13.91 3.16 53.17
CA THR A 178 14.83 2.42 52.32
C THR A 178 14.23 1.06 51.95
N GLU A 179 13.00 1.05 51.42
CA GLU A 179 12.38 -0.17 50.89
C GLU A 179 12.11 0.04 49.39
N ASN A 180 12.62 -0.89 48.58
CA ASN A 180 12.47 -0.92 47.14
C ASN A 180 11.00 -1.15 46.78
N ASN A 181 10.20 -0.10 46.81
CA ASN A 181 8.83 -0.16 46.34
C ASN A 181 8.88 -0.07 44.81
N ASN A 182 8.63 -1.20 44.15
CA ASN A 182 8.51 -1.27 42.70
C ASN A 182 7.21 -0.58 42.29
N CYS A 183 7.33 0.70 41.92
CA CYS A 183 6.20 1.51 41.50
C CYS A 183 6.21 1.67 39.98
N ASN A 184 5.04 1.49 39.37
CA ASN A 184 4.83 1.59 37.94
C ASN A 184 4.25 2.96 37.62
N VAL A 185 4.86 3.71 36.70
CA VAL A 185 4.33 5.00 36.25
C VAL A 185 3.61 4.77 34.92
N THR A 186 2.28 4.87 34.97
CA THR A 186 1.40 4.82 33.79
C THR A 186 0.99 6.23 33.43
N CYS A 187 1.54 6.75 32.35
CA CYS A 187 1.17 8.07 31.87
C CYS A 187 -0.06 7.98 30.97
N ASN A 188 -1.09 8.77 31.27
CA ASN A 188 -2.22 8.87 30.35
C ASN A 188 -1.72 9.63 29.13
N ASN A 189 -1.59 8.93 28.00
CA ASN A 189 -1.27 9.53 26.72
C ASN A 189 -2.20 10.72 26.48
N PHE A 190 -1.62 11.92 26.38
CA PHE A 190 -2.35 13.17 26.15
C PHE A 190 -2.78 13.28 24.69
N PHE A 191 -3.47 12.27 24.17
CA PHE A 191 -4.34 12.40 23.01
C PHE A 191 -5.58 11.55 23.26
N LYS A 192 -6.56 12.17 23.94
CA LYS A 192 -7.96 11.80 23.75
C LYS A 192 -8.20 11.93 22.23
N ASP A 193 -8.45 10.80 21.56
CA ASP A 193 -8.68 10.65 20.11
C ASP A 193 -9.57 11.73 19.45
N ASN A 194 -10.35 12.51 20.21
CA ASN A 194 -11.36 13.44 19.71
C ASN A 194 -10.83 14.69 18.98
N ASN A 195 -9.60 15.16 19.22
CA ASN A 195 -9.10 16.39 18.57
C ASN A 195 -8.29 16.17 17.28
N LEU A 196 -7.77 14.95 17.04
CA LEU A 196 -7.01 14.66 15.82
C LEU A 196 -7.94 14.50 14.62
N TYR A 197 -8.99 13.69 14.76
CA TYR A 197 -9.95 13.41 13.69
C TYR A 197 -10.89 14.59 13.36
N THR A 198 -10.91 15.63 14.20
CA THR A 198 -11.66 16.87 13.95
C THR A 198 -10.81 17.96 13.32
N SER A 199 -9.49 17.80 13.28
CA SER A 199 -8.57 18.77 12.70
C SER A 199 -8.71 18.89 11.18
N ILE A 200 -8.52 20.10 10.67
CA ILE A 200 -8.48 20.38 9.23
C ILE A 200 -7.31 19.66 8.53
N THR A 201 -6.22 19.40 9.27
CA THR A 201 -5.06 18.67 8.77
C THR A 201 -5.40 17.21 8.49
N PHE A 202 -6.15 16.56 9.39
CA PHE A 202 -6.61 15.19 9.18
C PHE A 202 -7.54 15.09 7.97
N TRP A 203 -8.57 15.93 7.88
CA TRP A 203 -9.50 15.89 6.73
C TRP A 203 -8.83 16.30 5.41
N GLY A 204 -7.88 17.24 5.45
CA GLY A 204 -7.04 17.56 4.30
C GLY A 204 -6.23 16.34 3.84
N PHE A 205 -5.65 15.59 4.77
CA PHE A 205 -4.89 14.37 4.48
C PHE A 205 -5.79 13.31 3.85
N VAL A 206 -6.99 13.08 4.40
CA VAL A 206 -7.99 12.16 3.84
C VAL A 206 -8.34 12.56 2.41
N VAL A 207 -8.76 13.80 2.19
CA VAL A 207 -9.21 14.27 0.86
C VAL A 207 -8.10 14.17 -0.18
N LEU A 208 -6.88 14.63 0.15
CA LEU A 208 -5.75 14.58 -0.78
C LEU A 208 -5.32 13.15 -1.08
N MET A 209 -5.33 12.25 -0.08
CA MET A 209 -5.01 10.85 -0.30
C MET A 209 -6.05 10.15 -1.18
N LEU A 210 -7.35 10.40 -0.95
CA LEU A 210 -8.43 9.86 -1.78
C LEU A 210 -8.30 10.35 -3.23
N LEU A 211 -8.11 11.67 -3.43
CA LEU A 211 -7.93 12.27 -4.75
C LEU A 211 -6.70 11.71 -5.48
N GLY A 212 -5.57 11.59 -4.78
CA GLY A 212 -4.33 11.07 -5.35
C GLY A 212 -4.41 9.61 -5.73
N ASN A 213 -4.86 8.76 -4.81
CA ASN A 213 -4.92 7.32 -5.06
C ASN A 213 -5.96 6.98 -6.14
N THR A 214 -7.16 7.58 -6.09
CA THR A 214 -8.15 7.37 -7.17
C THR A 214 -7.63 7.92 -8.50
N GLY A 215 -7.01 9.11 -8.50
CA GLY A 215 -6.44 9.72 -9.71
C GLY A 215 -5.34 8.88 -10.34
N VAL A 216 -4.42 8.32 -9.54
CA VAL A 216 -3.36 7.43 -10.01
C VAL A 216 -3.93 6.17 -10.67
N ASN A 217 -4.90 5.51 -10.02
CA ASN A 217 -5.50 4.28 -10.55
C ASN A 217 -6.26 4.53 -11.87
N VAL A 218 -6.99 5.64 -11.96
CA VAL A 218 -7.66 6.06 -13.20
C VAL A 218 -6.64 6.35 -14.29
N PHE A 219 -5.59 7.10 -13.98
CA PHE A 219 -4.56 7.48 -14.93
C PHE A 219 -3.77 6.29 -15.45
N LEU A 220 -3.43 5.33 -14.58
CA LEU A 220 -2.76 4.08 -14.97
C LEU A 220 -3.61 3.30 -16.00
N CYS A 221 -4.91 3.17 -15.77
CA CYS A 221 -5.82 2.49 -16.70
C CYS A 221 -5.89 3.18 -18.07
N ILE A 222 -5.93 4.52 -18.08
CA ILE A 222 -5.97 5.30 -19.33
C ILE A 222 -4.65 5.15 -20.08
N THR A 223 -3.53 5.19 -19.35
CA THR A 223 -2.19 4.98 -19.91
C THR A 223 -2.06 3.60 -20.55
N ASP A 224 -2.58 2.56 -19.91
CA ASP A 224 -2.63 1.20 -20.45
C ASP A 224 -3.49 1.10 -21.71
N ALA A 225 -4.66 1.75 -21.74
CA ALA A 225 -5.52 1.79 -22.92
C ALA A 225 -4.84 2.53 -24.10
N ILE A 226 -4.18 3.65 -23.84
CA ILE A 226 -3.39 4.40 -24.83
C ILE A 226 -2.24 3.54 -25.36
N CYS A 227 -1.51 2.87 -24.47
CA CYS A 227 -0.40 1.98 -24.83
C CYS A 227 -0.86 0.87 -25.78
N ALA A 228 -1.97 0.20 -25.45
CA ALA A 228 -2.57 -0.82 -26.30
C ALA A 228 -2.93 -0.29 -27.70
N GLN A 229 -3.47 0.93 -27.79
CA GLN A 229 -3.80 1.52 -29.09
C GLN A 229 -2.58 1.94 -29.90
N ILE A 230 -1.53 2.47 -29.26
CA ILE A 230 -0.27 2.83 -29.93
C ILE A 230 0.40 1.57 -30.50
N LEU A 231 0.34 0.45 -29.77
CA LEU A 231 0.94 -0.82 -30.20
C LEU A 231 0.09 -1.56 -31.23
N GLY A 232 -1.23 -1.35 -31.23
CA GLY A 232 -2.17 -1.92 -32.19
C GLY A 232 -2.06 -3.45 -32.27
N LYS A 233 -1.72 -3.98 -33.44
CA LYS A 233 -1.55 -5.43 -33.68
C LYS A 233 -0.42 -6.07 -32.85
N ASN A 234 0.56 -5.30 -32.40
CA ASN A 234 1.70 -5.80 -31.63
C ASN A 234 1.49 -5.71 -30.11
N THR A 235 0.26 -5.40 -29.65
CA THR A 235 -0.03 -5.20 -28.22
C THR A 235 0.39 -6.41 -27.38
N GLU A 236 -0.01 -7.62 -27.75
CA GLU A 236 0.25 -8.81 -26.93
C GLU A 236 1.74 -9.13 -26.75
N THR A 237 2.58 -8.81 -27.75
CA THR A 237 4.01 -9.15 -27.73
C THR A 237 4.89 -8.01 -27.20
N GLU A 238 4.48 -6.76 -27.39
CA GLU A 238 5.29 -5.58 -27.05
C GLU A 238 4.78 -4.80 -25.83
N TYR A 239 3.54 -5.02 -25.37
CA TYR A 239 2.97 -4.31 -24.21
C TYR A 239 3.80 -4.55 -22.93
N GLY A 240 4.15 -5.81 -22.66
CA GLY A 240 4.99 -6.16 -21.51
C GLY A 240 6.35 -5.42 -21.54
N LYS A 241 6.94 -5.23 -22.73
CA LYS A 241 8.22 -4.50 -22.89
C LYS A 241 8.09 -3.00 -22.61
N GLN A 242 6.89 -2.42 -22.74
CA GLN A 242 6.65 -1.03 -22.32
C GLN A 242 6.41 -0.95 -20.81
N ARG A 243 5.56 -1.83 -20.28
CA ARG A 243 5.17 -1.83 -18.86
C ARG A 243 6.33 -2.11 -17.90
N VAL A 244 7.34 -2.88 -18.33
CA VAL A 244 8.56 -3.13 -17.53
C VAL A 244 9.27 -1.84 -17.14
N TRP A 245 9.30 -0.81 -17.99
CA TRP A 245 9.91 0.49 -17.65
C TRP A 245 9.20 1.18 -16.48
N GLY A 246 7.89 0.96 -16.33
CA GLY A 246 7.14 1.41 -15.16
C GLY A 246 7.59 0.71 -13.88
N GLY A 247 7.81 -0.60 -13.92
CA GLY A 247 8.37 -1.34 -12.78
C GLY A 247 9.74 -0.81 -12.37
N VAL A 248 10.64 -0.62 -13.34
CA VAL A 248 12.00 -0.08 -13.08
C VAL A 248 11.93 1.33 -12.47
N GLY A 249 11.04 2.19 -12.97
CA GLY A 249 10.82 3.53 -12.42
C GLY A 249 10.34 3.50 -10.98
N TYR A 250 9.35 2.65 -10.67
CA TYR A 250 8.83 2.46 -9.32
C TYR A 250 9.93 2.00 -8.34
N SER A 251 10.71 0.97 -8.70
CA SER A 251 11.78 0.43 -7.85
C SER A 251 12.88 1.45 -7.58
N LEU A 252 13.33 2.16 -8.62
CA LEU A 252 14.40 3.14 -8.49
C LEU A 252 13.96 4.32 -7.62
N ALA A 253 12.74 4.80 -7.80
CA ALA A 253 12.19 5.88 -7.00
C ALA A 253 12.00 5.48 -5.54
N ALA A 254 11.48 4.27 -5.26
CA ALA A 254 11.35 3.78 -3.89
C ALA A 254 12.70 3.68 -3.16
N LEU A 255 13.75 3.19 -3.85
CA LEU A 255 15.12 3.16 -3.32
C LEU A 255 15.68 4.56 -3.05
N LEU A 256 15.51 5.47 -4.01
CA LEU A 256 15.97 6.86 -3.88
C LEU A 256 15.26 7.56 -2.73
N THR A 257 13.94 7.39 -2.59
CA THR A 257 13.18 7.90 -1.45
C THR A 257 13.72 7.33 -0.15
N GLY A 258 13.84 6.00 -0.04
CA GLY A 258 14.32 5.36 1.18
C GLY A 258 15.69 5.87 1.63
N TYR A 259 16.64 5.95 0.69
CA TYR A 259 17.98 6.47 0.94
C TYR A 259 17.99 7.96 1.31
N THR A 260 17.26 8.80 0.57
CA THR A 260 17.24 10.25 0.80
C THR A 260 16.52 10.64 2.08
N VAL A 261 15.44 9.93 2.45
CA VAL A 261 14.73 10.17 3.70
C VAL A 261 15.59 9.78 4.90
N ASP A 262 16.25 8.62 4.89
CA ASP A 262 17.13 8.21 5.99
C ASP A 262 18.32 9.16 6.14
N THR A 263 18.98 9.55 5.04
CA THR A 263 20.12 10.48 5.08
C THR A 263 19.73 11.88 5.56
N TRP A 264 18.57 12.40 5.14
CA TRP A 264 18.07 13.71 5.57
C TRP A 264 17.57 13.71 7.02
N SER A 265 17.19 12.53 7.52
CA SER A 265 16.70 12.33 8.89
C SER A 265 17.82 11.99 9.88
N GLN A 266 19.08 11.90 9.44
CA GLN A 266 20.21 11.67 10.35
C GLN A 266 20.31 12.78 11.39
N GLY A 267 20.33 12.40 12.66
CA GLY A 267 20.39 13.33 13.79
C GLY A 267 19.07 14.01 14.15
N LYS A 268 17.96 13.66 13.50
CA LYS A 268 16.60 14.09 13.89
C LYS A 268 15.89 12.94 14.59
N THR A 269 15.10 13.24 15.61
CA THR A 269 14.30 12.27 16.36
C THR A 269 13.15 11.66 15.54
N TYR A 270 12.77 12.33 14.44
CA TYR A 270 11.68 11.91 13.57
C TYR A 270 12.10 11.85 12.09
N THR A 271 11.48 10.93 11.35
CA THR A 271 11.73 10.81 9.90
C THR A 271 11.06 11.96 9.16
N SER A 272 11.85 12.69 8.38
CA SER A 272 11.40 13.83 7.59
C SER A 272 11.15 13.38 6.14
N TYR A 273 9.89 13.34 5.70
CA TYR A 273 9.52 12.94 4.33
C TYR A 273 9.72 14.03 3.27
N THR A 274 10.29 15.19 3.63
CA THR A 274 10.57 16.29 2.69
C THR A 274 11.31 15.85 1.42
N PRO A 275 12.37 15.00 1.48
CA PRO A 275 13.05 14.52 0.28
C PRO A 275 12.14 13.70 -0.64
N ALA A 276 11.21 12.92 -0.08
CA ALA A 276 10.25 12.13 -0.85
C ALA A 276 9.33 13.03 -1.69
N PHE A 277 8.76 14.08 -1.08
CA PHE A 277 7.90 15.04 -1.78
C PHE A 277 8.65 15.86 -2.85
N LEU A 278 9.92 16.18 -2.61
CA LEU A 278 10.78 16.81 -3.62
C LEU A 278 11.02 15.88 -4.82
N LEU A 279 11.27 14.59 -4.58
CA LEU A 279 11.42 13.59 -5.64
C LEU A 279 10.12 13.44 -6.47
N VAL A 280 8.96 13.36 -5.81
CA VAL A 280 7.63 13.38 -6.46
C VAL A 280 7.50 14.58 -7.37
N PHE A 281 7.81 15.79 -6.89
CA PHE A 281 7.74 17.01 -7.69
C PHE A 281 8.65 16.95 -8.92
N VAL A 282 9.90 16.51 -8.76
CA VAL A 282 10.85 16.37 -9.88
C VAL A 282 10.35 15.37 -10.92
N PHE A 283 9.94 14.16 -10.50
CA PHE A 283 9.44 13.14 -11.44
C PHE A 283 8.16 13.59 -12.14
N PHE A 284 7.25 14.26 -11.44
CA PHE A 284 6.04 14.84 -12.01
C PHE A 284 6.34 15.90 -13.08
N CYS A 285 7.26 16.83 -12.83
CA CYS A 285 7.64 17.84 -13.82
C CYS A 285 8.22 17.20 -15.09
N VAL A 286 9.06 16.18 -14.94
CA VAL A 286 9.63 15.44 -16.07
C VAL A 286 8.56 14.67 -16.82
N ASP A 287 7.62 14.03 -16.11
CA ASP A 287 6.52 13.28 -16.73
C ASP A 287 5.57 14.19 -17.52
N LEU A 288 5.25 15.39 -17.01
CA LEU A 288 4.49 16.40 -17.73
C LEU A 288 5.15 16.78 -19.06
N ILE A 289 6.48 16.95 -19.07
CA ILE A 289 7.24 17.22 -20.31
C ILE A 289 7.15 16.03 -21.27
N CYS A 290 7.23 14.80 -20.77
CA CYS A 290 7.07 13.59 -21.57
C CYS A 290 5.66 13.51 -22.20
N CYS A 291 4.62 13.80 -21.43
CA CYS A 291 3.22 13.82 -21.88
C CYS A 291 2.97 14.86 -22.98
N ARG A 292 3.67 15.99 -22.96
CA ARG A 292 3.61 16.99 -24.06
C ARG A 292 4.09 16.42 -25.39
N LYS A 293 5.00 15.45 -25.40
CA LYS A 293 5.49 14.78 -26.63
C LYS A 293 4.70 13.52 -26.99
N LEU A 294 3.81 13.04 -26.13
CA LEU A 294 3.01 11.85 -26.39
C LEU A 294 1.86 12.17 -27.36
N GLU A 295 1.72 11.34 -28.39
CA GLU A 295 0.58 11.34 -29.30
C GLU A 295 -0.47 10.37 -28.77
N LEU A 296 -1.70 10.87 -28.62
CA LEU A 296 -2.80 10.10 -28.07
C LEU A 296 -3.65 9.57 -29.22
N PRO A 297 -3.82 8.24 -29.40
CA PRO A 297 -4.74 7.64 -30.37
C PRO A 297 -6.21 7.75 -29.92
N ARG A 298 -7.16 7.35 -30.78
CA ARG A 298 -8.60 7.40 -30.50
C ARG A 298 -9.00 6.18 -29.65
N ILE A 299 -9.63 6.45 -28.51
CA ILE A 299 -10.20 5.42 -27.64
C ILE A 299 -11.61 5.09 -28.11
N SER A 300 -11.90 3.79 -28.29
CA SER A 300 -13.24 3.29 -28.61
C SER A 300 -13.73 2.45 -27.44
N THR A 301 -14.82 2.87 -26.82
CA THR A 301 -15.43 2.21 -25.65
C THR A 301 -16.62 1.35 -26.10
N SER A 302 -16.80 0.15 -25.54
CA SER A 302 -17.90 -0.75 -25.88
C SER A 302 -19.20 -0.42 -25.12
N THR A 303 -20.35 -0.63 -25.75
CA THR A 303 -21.64 -0.08 -25.31
C THR A 303 -22.53 -1.03 -24.50
N ASN A 304 -22.25 -2.34 -24.43
CA ASN A 304 -23.16 -3.34 -23.85
C ASN A 304 -22.53 -4.24 -22.77
N ILE A 305 -21.85 -3.67 -21.78
CA ILE A 305 -21.05 -4.42 -20.80
C ILE A 305 -21.93 -5.24 -19.81
N LEU A 306 -23.06 -4.69 -19.35
CA LEU A 306 -23.85 -5.25 -18.24
C LEU A 306 -24.60 -6.55 -18.57
N ALA A 307 -25.11 -6.70 -19.80
CA ALA A 307 -25.82 -7.90 -20.23
C ALA A 307 -24.85 -9.09 -20.35
N ASP A 308 -23.68 -8.86 -20.94
CA ASP A 308 -22.62 -9.86 -21.11
C ASP A 308 -22.08 -10.34 -19.75
N VAL A 309 -21.95 -9.43 -18.77
CA VAL A 309 -21.55 -9.76 -17.38
C VAL A 309 -22.54 -10.73 -16.73
N TYR A 310 -23.85 -10.45 -16.86
CA TYR A 310 -24.89 -11.26 -16.22
C TYR A 310 -24.93 -12.69 -16.78
N GLU A 311 -24.70 -12.85 -18.07
CA GLU A 311 -24.62 -14.16 -18.70
C GLU A 311 -23.41 -14.96 -18.20
N LEU A 312 -22.26 -14.31 -18.01
CA LEU A 312 -21.04 -14.95 -17.53
C LEU A 312 -21.14 -15.44 -16.07
N LEU A 313 -21.86 -14.71 -15.21
CA LEU A 313 -22.09 -15.10 -13.82
C LEU A 313 -22.90 -16.40 -13.67
N LYS A 314 -23.59 -16.87 -14.73
CA LYS A 314 -24.30 -18.16 -14.73
C LYS A 314 -23.34 -19.35 -14.80
N TYR A 315 -22.11 -19.16 -15.28
CA TYR A 315 -21.13 -20.25 -15.39
C TYR A 315 -20.44 -20.50 -14.05
N LYS A 316 -20.67 -21.70 -13.48
CA LYS A 316 -20.05 -22.15 -12.22
C LYS A 316 -18.52 -21.95 -12.18
N SER A 317 -17.82 -22.24 -13.28
CA SER A 317 -16.36 -22.10 -13.38
C SER A 317 -15.88 -20.65 -13.30
N PHE A 318 -16.66 -19.71 -13.84
CA PHE A 318 -16.37 -18.28 -13.77
C PHE A 318 -16.52 -17.78 -12.34
N VAL A 319 -17.62 -18.15 -11.66
CA VAL A 319 -17.87 -17.78 -10.26
C VAL A 319 -16.79 -18.31 -9.32
N VAL A 320 -16.36 -19.57 -9.49
CA VAL A 320 -15.27 -20.13 -8.69
C VAL A 320 -14.00 -19.30 -8.87
N MET A 321 -13.57 -19.03 -10.11
CA MET A 321 -12.38 -18.23 -10.34
C MET A 321 -12.52 -16.79 -9.80
N LEU A 322 -13.72 -16.21 -9.86
CA LEU A 322 -14.02 -14.89 -9.31
C LEU A 322 -13.83 -14.84 -7.79
N CYS A 323 -14.31 -15.85 -7.05
CA CYS A 323 -14.09 -15.96 -5.60
C CYS A 323 -12.61 -16.05 -5.25
N PHE A 324 -11.84 -16.85 -6.00
CA PHE A 324 -10.40 -16.96 -5.76
C PHE A 324 -9.62 -15.71 -6.17
N ALA A 325 -10.08 -14.98 -7.20
CA ALA A 325 -9.54 -13.66 -7.53
C ALA A 325 -9.76 -12.67 -6.39
N ALA A 326 -10.92 -12.71 -5.71
CA ALA A 326 -11.18 -11.89 -4.53
C ALA A 326 -10.25 -12.26 -3.35
N ILE A 327 -10.01 -13.56 -3.12
CA ILE A 327 -9.07 -14.04 -2.09
C ILE A 327 -7.65 -13.52 -2.38
N VAL A 328 -7.13 -13.70 -3.59
CA VAL A 328 -5.81 -13.19 -3.98
C VAL A 328 -5.75 -11.67 -3.83
N GLY A 329 -6.82 -10.97 -4.21
CA GLY A 329 -6.96 -9.54 -3.99
C GLY A 329 -6.85 -9.13 -2.53
N ALA A 330 -7.46 -9.90 -1.62
CA ALA A 330 -7.37 -9.65 -0.19
C ALA A 330 -5.94 -9.84 0.36
N LEU A 331 -5.22 -10.85 -0.13
CA LEU A 331 -3.80 -11.06 0.21
C LEU A 331 -2.94 -9.89 -0.27
N ASP A 332 -3.16 -9.45 -1.51
CA ASP A 332 -2.46 -8.31 -2.11
C ASP A 332 -2.75 -7.01 -1.34
N GLY A 333 -4.00 -6.79 -0.93
CA GLY A 333 -4.39 -5.58 -0.19
C GLY A 333 -3.74 -5.45 1.17
N TYR A 334 -3.68 -6.54 1.94
CA TYR A 334 -2.97 -6.52 3.21
C TYR A 334 -1.48 -6.20 3.02
N MET A 335 -0.82 -6.89 2.09
CA MET A 335 0.61 -6.67 1.83
C MET A 335 0.91 -5.27 1.30
N LEU A 336 0.07 -4.73 0.41
CA LEU A 336 0.30 -3.41 -0.18
C LEU A 336 0.29 -2.28 0.86
N TYR A 337 -0.61 -2.32 1.83
CA TYR A 337 -0.80 -1.22 2.78
C TYR A 337 -0.14 -1.43 4.14
N PHE A 338 0.07 -2.69 4.58
CA PHE A 338 0.56 -2.99 5.93
C PHE A 338 1.93 -3.68 5.99
N LEU A 339 2.55 -4.04 4.87
CA LEU A 339 3.89 -4.62 4.90
C LEU A 339 4.91 -3.66 5.52
N LEU A 340 5.01 -2.42 5.02
CA LEU A 340 5.96 -1.44 5.57
C LEU A 340 5.60 -1.05 7.00
N TRP A 341 4.31 -1.04 7.35
CA TRP A 341 3.85 -0.82 8.72
C TRP A 341 4.42 -1.87 9.67
N TYR A 342 4.38 -3.14 9.25
CA TYR A 342 4.96 -4.25 9.99
C TYR A 342 6.49 -4.19 10.03
N GLU A 343 7.16 -3.78 8.94
CA GLU A 343 8.61 -3.59 8.93
C GLU A 343 9.06 -2.58 9.99
N GLU A 344 8.35 -1.46 10.15
CA GLU A 344 8.63 -0.52 11.23
C GLU A 344 8.36 -1.09 12.63
N ASP A 345 7.27 -1.84 12.81
CA ASP A 345 6.97 -2.48 14.10
C ASP A 345 8.06 -3.49 14.48
N LEU A 346 8.63 -4.19 13.50
CA LEU A 346 9.77 -5.08 13.68
C LEU A 346 11.07 -4.30 13.91
N ALA A 347 11.28 -3.18 13.22
CA ALA A 347 12.46 -2.32 13.38
C ALA A 347 12.53 -1.66 14.76
N MET A 348 11.37 -1.26 15.32
CA MET A 348 11.27 -0.76 16.70
C MET A 348 11.73 -1.82 17.71
N LYS A 349 11.30 -3.07 17.54
CA LYS A 349 11.68 -4.18 18.43
C LYS A 349 13.14 -4.61 18.32
N THR A 350 13.76 -4.39 17.17
CA THR A 350 15.10 -4.88 16.84
C THR A 350 16.18 -3.79 16.83
N GLY A 351 15.80 -2.51 17.05
CA GLY A 351 16.74 -1.38 17.09
C GLY A 351 17.23 -0.91 15.72
N HIS A 352 16.51 -1.21 14.64
CA HIS A 352 16.90 -0.87 13.26
C HIS A 352 16.22 0.39 12.69
N MET A 353 15.57 1.20 13.53
CA MET A 353 14.82 2.40 13.11
C MET A 353 15.66 3.44 12.34
N CYS A 354 16.97 3.53 12.59
CA CYS A 354 17.85 4.50 11.92
C CYS A 354 17.99 4.29 10.41
N LYS A 355 17.70 3.09 9.89
CA LYS A 355 17.85 2.74 8.46
C LYS A 355 16.57 2.17 7.86
N ILE A 356 15.43 2.44 8.49
CA ILE A 356 14.19 1.76 8.15
C ILE A 356 13.67 2.15 6.78
N LYS A 357 13.80 3.42 6.36
CA LYS A 357 13.28 3.85 5.04
C LYS A 357 14.11 3.29 3.90
N LEU A 358 15.41 3.14 4.09
CA LEU A 358 16.28 2.44 3.15
C LEU A 358 15.88 0.95 3.04
N ILE A 359 15.58 0.29 4.16
CA ILE A 359 15.12 -1.10 4.17
C ILE A 359 13.78 -1.22 3.43
N GLU A 360 12.79 -0.38 3.74
CA GLU A 360 11.50 -0.34 3.06
C GLU A 360 11.66 -0.14 1.53
N GLY A 361 12.51 0.81 1.12
CA GLY A 361 12.84 1.06 -0.29
C GLY A 361 13.49 -0.16 -0.97
N LEU A 362 14.41 -0.84 -0.27
CA LEU A 362 15.05 -2.08 -0.74
C LEU A 362 14.06 -3.23 -0.85
N THR A 363 13.16 -3.38 0.12
CA THR A 363 12.11 -4.41 0.11
C THR A 363 11.23 -4.26 -1.15
N LEU A 364 10.77 -3.04 -1.46
CA LEU A 364 9.95 -2.77 -2.64
C LEU A 364 10.71 -3.03 -3.96
N ALA A 365 11.98 -2.61 -4.04
CA ALA A 365 12.81 -2.84 -5.22
C ALA A 365 13.14 -4.32 -5.43
N ALA A 366 13.41 -5.05 -4.34
CA ALA A 366 13.65 -6.48 -4.38
C ALA A 366 12.40 -7.25 -4.85
N GLY A 367 11.22 -6.93 -4.33
CA GLY A 367 9.96 -7.56 -4.75
C GLY A 367 9.64 -7.34 -6.23
N THR A 368 9.82 -6.12 -6.73
CA THR A 368 9.62 -5.78 -8.15
C THR A 368 10.64 -6.44 -9.08
N PHE A 369 11.90 -6.57 -8.64
CA PHE A 369 12.92 -7.36 -9.35
C PHE A 369 12.51 -8.84 -9.45
N GLY A 370 12.02 -9.43 -8.36
CA GLY A 370 11.45 -10.78 -8.31
C GLY A 370 10.28 -10.97 -9.28
N CYS A 371 9.37 -9.99 -9.37
CA CYS A 371 8.31 -9.96 -10.38
C CYS A 371 8.86 -10.02 -11.81
N GLY A 372 9.89 -9.21 -12.13
CA GLY A 372 10.50 -9.18 -13.46
C GLY A 372 11.05 -10.54 -13.90
N ILE A 373 11.70 -11.27 -12.98
CA ILE A 373 12.18 -12.65 -13.23
C ILE A 373 10.99 -13.58 -13.55
N MET A 374 9.92 -13.50 -12.76
CA MET A 374 8.77 -14.39 -12.92
C MET A 374 7.94 -14.11 -14.17
N PHE A 375 7.85 -12.85 -14.62
CA PHE A 375 7.23 -12.54 -15.91
C PHE A 375 7.93 -13.25 -17.08
N CYS A 376 9.27 -13.34 -17.06
CA CYS A 376 10.03 -14.07 -18.08
C CYS A 376 9.83 -15.60 -18.00
N LEU A 377 9.59 -16.13 -16.80
CA LEU A 377 9.42 -17.57 -16.57
C LEU A 377 7.97 -18.04 -16.75
N PHE A 378 6.98 -17.15 -16.63
CA PHE A 378 5.56 -17.48 -16.68
C PHE A 378 5.19 -18.37 -17.87
N GLY A 379 5.60 -18.00 -19.09
CA GLY A 379 5.28 -18.78 -20.28
C GLY A 379 5.77 -20.23 -20.21
N LYS A 380 7.00 -20.46 -19.69
CA LYS A 380 7.55 -21.81 -19.51
C LYS A 380 6.81 -22.59 -18.43
N ILE A 381 6.47 -21.92 -17.32
CA ILE A 381 5.76 -22.51 -16.18
C ILE A 381 4.34 -22.92 -16.59
N SER A 382 3.60 -22.02 -17.25
CA SER A 382 2.23 -22.26 -17.68
C SER A 382 2.13 -23.33 -18.76
N GLN A 383 3.10 -23.43 -19.67
CA GLN A 383 3.15 -24.51 -20.65
C GLN A 383 3.41 -25.88 -19.99
N LYS A 384 4.26 -25.94 -18.95
CA LYS A 384 4.62 -27.19 -18.28
C LYS A 384 3.57 -27.67 -17.28
N LEU A 385 3.01 -26.75 -16.48
CA LEU A 385 2.08 -27.07 -15.39
C LEU A 385 0.61 -26.92 -15.80
N GLY A 386 0.30 -26.13 -16.83
CA GLY A 386 -1.08 -25.72 -17.13
C GLY A 386 -1.61 -24.65 -16.16
N HIS A 387 -2.68 -23.96 -16.56
CA HIS A 387 -3.22 -22.80 -15.84
C HIS A 387 -3.66 -23.13 -14.40
N GLY A 388 -4.38 -24.24 -14.18
CA GLY A 388 -4.89 -24.58 -12.84
C GLY A 388 -3.79 -24.85 -11.81
N TYR A 389 -2.79 -25.68 -12.14
CA TYR A 389 -1.67 -25.95 -11.25
C TYR A 389 -0.75 -24.73 -11.09
N THR A 390 -0.65 -23.86 -12.10
CA THR A 390 0.05 -22.57 -11.98
C THR A 390 -0.62 -21.68 -10.93
N PHE A 391 -1.96 -21.65 -10.89
CA PHE A 391 -2.70 -20.91 -9.87
C PHE A 391 -2.46 -21.48 -8.47
N ILE A 392 -2.44 -22.80 -8.31
CA ILE A 392 -2.14 -23.45 -7.02
C ILE A 392 -0.73 -23.10 -6.55
N LEU A 393 0.26 -23.18 -7.44
CA LEU A 393 1.63 -22.78 -7.16
C LEU A 393 1.70 -21.32 -6.66
N SER A 394 0.88 -20.43 -7.24
CA SER A 394 0.80 -19.04 -6.80
C SER A 394 0.26 -18.90 -5.38
N LEU A 395 -0.83 -19.62 -5.03
CA LEU A 395 -1.40 -19.61 -3.67
C LEU A 395 -0.44 -20.20 -2.64
N THR A 396 0.23 -21.31 -2.96
CA THR A 396 1.28 -21.87 -2.11
C THR A 396 2.43 -20.89 -1.90
N SER A 397 2.82 -20.15 -2.95
CA SER A 397 3.85 -19.11 -2.85
C SER A 397 3.41 -17.94 -1.95
N TYR A 398 2.14 -17.54 -1.96
CA TYR A 398 1.62 -16.56 -1.00
C TYR A 398 1.71 -17.06 0.45
N ALA A 399 1.32 -18.31 0.72
CA ALA A 399 1.41 -18.88 2.07
C ALA A 399 2.85 -18.89 2.59
N ILE A 400 3.80 -19.32 1.75
CA ILE A 400 5.24 -19.30 2.07
C ILE A 400 5.71 -17.87 2.30
N ARG A 401 5.35 -16.93 1.41
CA ARG A 401 5.71 -15.52 1.54
C ARG A 401 5.30 -14.93 2.89
N MET A 402 4.03 -15.04 3.25
CA MET A 402 3.52 -14.48 4.51
C MET A 402 4.12 -15.17 5.72
N GLY A 403 4.32 -16.50 5.62
CA GLY A 403 4.98 -17.28 6.67
C GLY A 403 6.43 -16.84 6.91
N LEU A 404 7.22 -16.67 5.84
CA LEU A 404 8.62 -16.22 5.92
C LEU A 404 8.73 -14.81 6.51
N ILE A 405 7.86 -13.89 6.11
CA ILE A 405 7.87 -12.52 6.62
C ILE A 405 7.51 -12.48 8.10
N SER A 406 6.55 -13.33 8.55
CA SER A 406 6.14 -13.38 9.95
C SER A 406 7.24 -13.85 10.92
N ILE A 407 8.09 -14.78 10.47
CA ILE A 407 9.18 -15.36 11.29
C ILE A 407 10.50 -14.59 11.15
N ALA A 408 10.52 -13.49 10.39
CA ALA A 408 11.73 -12.71 10.15
C ALA A 408 12.26 -12.12 11.47
N PRO A 409 13.51 -12.44 11.88
CA PRO A 409 14.05 -11.97 13.15
C PRO A 409 14.46 -10.49 13.09
N THR A 410 14.84 -9.99 11.91
CA THR A 410 15.18 -8.58 11.66
C THR A 410 14.58 -8.13 10.33
N PRO A 411 14.31 -6.83 10.13
CA PRO A 411 13.74 -6.31 8.87
C PRO A 411 14.56 -6.69 7.62
N TRP A 412 15.87 -6.85 7.74
CA TRP A 412 16.75 -7.30 6.64
C TRP A 412 16.38 -8.65 6.02
N TRP A 413 15.73 -9.56 6.77
CA TRP A 413 15.28 -10.85 6.26
C TRP A 413 14.03 -10.77 5.40
N ILE A 414 13.30 -9.65 5.45
CA ILE A 414 12.09 -9.43 4.65
C ILE A 414 12.48 -9.17 3.18
N ILE A 415 13.60 -8.48 2.94
CA ILE A 415 14.12 -8.18 1.59
C ILE A 415 14.30 -9.46 0.73
N PRO A 416 15.08 -10.49 1.15
CA PRO A 416 15.22 -11.71 0.35
C PRO A 416 13.92 -12.51 0.25
N ALA A 417 13.07 -12.50 1.30
CA ALA A 417 11.77 -13.15 1.25
C ALA A 417 10.86 -12.55 0.16
N GLU A 418 10.81 -11.22 0.08
CA GLU A 418 10.09 -10.47 -0.95
C GLU A 418 10.71 -10.69 -2.33
N CYS A 419 12.04 -10.61 -2.46
CA CYS A 419 12.75 -10.85 -3.72
C CYS A 419 12.37 -12.20 -4.35
N LEU A 420 12.29 -13.25 -3.53
CA LEU A 420 12.05 -14.61 -4.00
C LEU A 420 10.56 -14.88 -4.21
N MET A 421 9.69 -14.41 -3.31
CA MET A 421 8.30 -14.87 -3.26
C MET A 421 7.28 -13.87 -3.83
N GLN A 422 7.57 -12.57 -3.93
CA GLN A 422 6.65 -11.59 -4.53
C GLN A 422 6.32 -11.95 -5.99
N GLY A 423 7.32 -12.35 -6.77
CA GLY A 423 7.12 -12.77 -8.15
C GLY A 423 6.19 -13.98 -8.29
N PRO A 424 6.52 -15.16 -7.70
CA PRO A 424 5.70 -16.36 -7.82
C PRO A 424 4.29 -16.21 -7.25
N SER A 425 4.12 -15.40 -6.20
CA SER A 425 2.79 -15.11 -5.63
C SER A 425 1.96 -14.22 -6.55
N TYR A 426 2.41 -12.99 -6.79
CA TYR A 426 1.64 -11.98 -7.49
C TYR A 426 1.57 -12.20 -9.01
N VAL A 427 2.69 -12.48 -9.67
CA VAL A 427 2.74 -12.55 -11.14
C VAL A 427 2.00 -13.77 -11.66
N LEU A 428 2.22 -14.95 -11.06
CA LEU A 428 1.55 -16.18 -11.50
C LEU A 428 0.03 -16.10 -11.30
N SER A 429 -0.42 -15.58 -10.15
CA SER A 429 -1.85 -15.44 -9.88
C SER A 429 -2.51 -14.44 -10.84
N HIS A 430 -1.93 -13.25 -11.01
CA HIS A 430 -2.45 -12.22 -11.91
C HIS A 430 -2.48 -12.69 -13.37
N ALA A 431 -1.37 -13.23 -13.88
CA ALA A 431 -1.30 -13.70 -15.26
C ALA A 431 -2.24 -14.89 -15.52
N THR A 432 -2.45 -15.78 -14.55
CA THR A 432 -3.40 -16.89 -14.68
C THR A 432 -4.85 -16.42 -14.69
N ILE A 433 -5.22 -15.43 -13.86
CA ILE A 433 -6.56 -14.83 -13.87
C ILE A 433 -6.84 -14.17 -15.22
N VAL A 434 -5.88 -13.42 -15.76
CA VAL A 434 -5.99 -12.78 -17.09
C VAL A 434 -6.09 -13.82 -18.20
N ALA A 435 -5.27 -14.87 -18.18
CA ALA A 435 -5.31 -15.95 -19.16
C ALA A 435 -6.65 -16.70 -19.12
N PHE A 436 -7.19 -16.95 -17.92
CA PHE A 436 -8.51 -17.55 -17.74
C PHE A 436 -9.63 -16.65 -18.26
N ALA A 437 -9.59 -15.34 -17.97
CA ALA A 437 -10.55 -14.37 -18.48
C ALA A 437 -10.56 -14.37 -20.02
N ASN A 438 -9.40 -14.43 -20.66
CA ASN A 438 -9.30 -14.51 -22.12
C ASN A 438 -9.84 -15.82 -22.68
N ALA A 439 -9.58 -16.94 -22.01
CA ALA A 439 -10.02 -18.26 -22.46
C ALA A 439 -11.54 -18.44 -22.43
N ILE A 440 -12.25 -17.75 -21.53
CA ILE A 440 -13.71 -17.85 -21.39
C ILE A 440 -14.48 -16.75 -22.15
N SER A 441 -13.78 -15.71 -22.60
CA SER A 441 -14.39 -14.56 -23.28
C SER A 441 -14.82 -14.91 -24.70
N LEU A 442 -16.02 -14.47 -25.07
CA LEU A 442 -16.51 -14.47 -26.44
C LEU A 442 -15.85 -13.33 -27.25
N PRO A 443 -15.81 -13.42 -28.59
CA PRO A 443 -15.30 -12.33 -29.43
C PRO A 443 -16.04 -11.03 -29.14
N GLY A 444 -15.34 -10.03 -28.59
CA GLY A 444 -15.89 -8.72 -28.24
C GLY A 444 -16.14 -8.49 -26.74
N THR A 445 -16.12 -9.53 -25.90
CA THR A 445 -16.35 -9.39 -24.44
C THR A 445 -15.07 -9.39 -23.60
N TYR A 446 -13.90 -9.61 -24.20
CA TYR A 446 -12.58 -9.69 -23.52
C TYR A 446 -12.35 -8.59 -22.47
N ALA A 447 -12.55 -7.32 -22.87
CA ALA A 447 -12.32 -6.18 -22.00
C ALA A 447 -13.28 -6.15 -20.80
N SER A 448 -14.53 -6.56 -21.02
CA SER A 448 -15.55 -6.65 -19.96
C SER A 448 -15.18 -7.74 -18.95
N VAL A 449 -14.82 -8.94 -19.41
CA VAL A 449 -14.48 -10.07 -18.53
C VAL A 449 -13.22 -9.78 -17.71
N GLN A 450 -12.18 -9.24 -18.35
CA GLN A 450 -10.98 -8.79 -17.66
C GLN A 450 -11.28 -7.65 -16.67
N GLY A 451 -12.17 -6.72 -17.04
CA GLY A 451 -12.61 -5.64 -16.17
C GLY A 451 -13.28 -6.15 -14.89
N ILE A 452 -14.15 -7.16 -14.99
CA ILE A 452 -14.80 -7.79 -13.82
C ILE A 452 -13.75 -8.49 -12.96
N MET A 453 -12.94 -9.38 -13.56
CA MET A 453 -11.93 -10.14 -12.82
C MET A 453 -10.90 -9.23 -12.14
N GLY A 454 -10.42 -8.22 -12.85
CA GLY A 454 -9.52 -7.20 -12.32
C GLY A 454 -10.19 -6.36 -11.23
N GLY A 455 -11.44 -5.92 -11.44
CA GLY A 455 -12.21 -5.16 -10.44
C GLY A 455 -12.49 -5.96 -9.17
N THR A 456 -12.74 -7.26 -9.27
CA THR A 456 -12.90 -8.14 -8.10
C THR A 456 -11.58 -8.34 -7.37
N LYS A 457 -10.46 -8.54 -8.08
CA LYS A 457 -9.15 -8.70 -7.46
C LYS A 457 -8.66 -7.39 -6.82
N GLU A 458 -8.47 -6.36 -7.64
CA GLU A 458 -7.80 -5.11 -7.25
C GLU A 458 -8.74 -4.11 -6.58
N GLY A 459 -10.05 -4.28 -6.73
CA GLY A 459 -11.06 -3.49 -6.03
C GLY A 459 -11.60 -4.19 -4.79
N LEU A 460 -12.59 -5.08 -4.97
CA LEU A 460 -13.33 -5.70 -3.86
C LEU A 460 -12.41 -6.51 -2.93
N GLY A 461 -11.59 -7.40 -3.50
CA GLY A 461 -10.68 -8.25 -2.74
C GLY A 461 -9.70 -7.41 -1.92
N MET A 462 -9.02 -6.47 -2.57
CA MET A 462 -8.07 -5.57 -1.91
C MET A 462 -8.68 -4.78 -0.75
N ALA A 463 -9.90 -4.26 -0.93
CA ALA A 463 -10.63 -3.55 0.12
C ALA A 463 -10.96 -4.45 1.32
N VAL A 464 -11.46 -5.67 1.07
CA VAL A 464 -11.77 -6.65 2.13
C VAL A 464 -10.51 -7.05 2.89
N GLY A 465 -9.42 -7.36 2.17
CA GLY A 465 -8.15 -7.76 2.78
C GLY A 465 -7.53 -6.66 3.62
N ASN A 466 -7.56 -5.43 3.14
CA ASN A 466 -7.10 -4.27 3.90
C ASN A 466 -7.95 -4.04 5.17
N PHE A 467 -9.29 -4.10 5.07
CA PHE A 467 -10.16 -3.94 6.24
C PHE A 467 -9.92 -5.01 7.31
N VAL A 468 -10.01 -6.28 6.92
CA VAL A 468 -9.83 -7.42 7.83
C VAL A 468 -8.43 -7.41 8.41
N GLY A 469 -7.43 -7.14 7.57
CA GLY A 469 -6.03 -7.08 7.96
C GLY A 469 -5.75 -5.97 8.97
N SER A 470 -6.41 -4.82 8.85
CA SER A 470 -6.28 -3.72 9.81
C SER A 470 -6.85 -4.05 11.19
N ILE A 471 -7.97 -4.78 11.24
CA ILE A 471 -8.58 -5.24 12.50
C ILE A 471 -7.67 -6.27 13.17
N LEU A 472 -7.17 -7.23 12.39
CA LEU A 472 -6.24 -8.25 12.90
C LEU A 472 -4.93 -7.61 13.39
N LEU A 473 -4.38 -6.66 12.63
CA LEU A 473 -3.16 -5.94 13.00
C LEU A 473 -3.33 -5.21 14.34
N LYS A 474 -4.47 -4.52 14.54
CA LYS A 474 -4.76 -3.82 15.80
C LYS A 474 -4.95 -4.77 16.99
N LYS A 475 -5.55 -5.95 16.77
CA LYS A 475 -5.89 -6.88 17.86
C LYS A 475 -4.76 -7.84 18.23
N PHE A 476 -4.00 -8.30 17.24
CA PHE A 476 -3.05 -9.40 17.37
C PHE A 476 -1.61 -9.02 17.00
N GLY A 477 -1.38 -7.82 16.47
CA GLY A 477 -0.08 -7.40 15.95
C GLY A 477 0.26 -7.99 14.58
N GLY A 478 1.35 -7.52 13.96
CA GLY A 478 1.66 -7.83 12.57
C GLY A 478 2.11 -9.29 12.33
N ALA A 479 2.97 -9.83 13.20
CA ALA A 479 3.49 -11.20 13.03
C ALA A 479 2.38 -12.26 13.08
N LEU A 480 1.47 -12.19 14.06
CA LEU A 480 0.36 -13.13 14.16
C LEU A 480 -0.65 -12.93 13.03
N THR A 481 -0.90 -11.68 12.61
CA THR A 481 -1.76 -11.39 11.45
C THR A 481 -1.23 -12.08 10.19
N LEU A 482 0.06 -11.96 9.89
CA LEU A 482 0.70 -12.65 8.77
C LEU A 482 0.57 -14.18 8.84
N GLN A 483 0.67 -14.77 10.04
CA GLN A 483 0.45 -16.21 10.24
C GLN A 483 -0.99 -16.61 9.95
N ILE A 484 -1.97 -15.83 10.42
CA ILE A 484 -3.39 -16.08 10.15
C ILE A 484 -3.66 -16.06 8.65
N TYR A 485 -3.14 -15.05 7.93
CA TYR A 485 -3.25 -14.98 6.47
C TYR A 485 -2.52 -16.14 5.76
N SER A 486 -1.36 -16.56 6.26
CA SER A 486 -0.63 -17.72 5.73
C SER A 486 -1.46 -19.00 5.84
N ILE A 487 -2.01 -19.30 7.02
CA ILE A 487 -2.87 -20.46 7.26
C ILE A 487 -4.13 -20.41 6.39
N PHE A 488 -4.79 -19.25 6.33
CA PHE A 488 -5.96 -19.04 5.47
C PHE A 488 -5.64 -19.30 3.99
N THR A 489 -4.46 -18.89 3.53
CA THR A 489 -4.01 -19.11 2.15
C THR A 489 -3.75 -20.59 1.88
N VAL A 490 -3.17 -21.34 2.82
CA VAL A 490 -3.00 -22.80 2.70
C VAL A 490 -4.35 -23.49 2.54
N ILE A 491 -5.32 -23.14 3.39
CA ILE A 491 -6.69 -23.69 3.31
C ILE A 491 -7.30 -23.36 1.94
N SER A 492 -7.17 -22.11 1.49
CA SER A 492 -7.66 -21.67 0.17
C SER A 492 -7.00 -22.45 -0.97
N ALA A 493 -5.70 -22.71 -0.91
CA ALA A 493 -4.98 -23.51 -1.91
C ALA A 493 -5.49 -24.95 -1.98
N LEU A 494 -5.75 -25.58 -0.82
CA LEU A 494 -6.32 -26.93 -0.73
C LEU A 494 -7.74 -26.98 -1.29
N VAL A 495 -8.59 -26.00 -0.95
CA VAL A 495 -9.95 -25.90 -1.49
C VAL A 495 -9.92 -25.71 -3.01
N PHE A 496 -9.04 -24.84 -3.52
CA PHE A 496 -8.89 -24.67 -4.97
C PHE A 496 -8.42 -25.95 -5.65
N LEU A 497 -7.45 -26.67 -5.07
CA LEU A 497 -6.97 -27.95 -5.60
C LEU A 497 -8.12 -28.97 -5.69
N LEU A 498 -8.93 -29.09 -4.64
CA LEU A 498 -10.09 -29.99 -4.62
C LEU A 498 -11.11 -29.60 -5.69
N LEU A 499 -11.50 -28.32 -5.78
CA LEU A 499 -12.41 -27.82 -6.80
C LEU A 499 -11.84 -27.97 -8.21
N TYR A 500 -10.52 -27.83 -8.36
CA TYR A 500 -9.85 -27.98 -9.63
C TYR A 500 -9.92 -29.42 -10.12
N ILE A 501 -9.61 -30.39 -9.26
CA ILE A 501 -9.66 -31.82 -9.58
C ILE A 501 -11.09 -32.26 -9.89
N THR A 502 -12.08 -31.82 -9.12
CA THR A 502 -13.48 -32.31 -9.23
C THR A 502 -14.28 -31.62 -10.34
N HIS A 503 -14.11 -30.32 -10.55
CA HIS A 503 -15.03 -29.53 -11.38
C HIS A 503 -14.37 -28.78 -12.54
N LEU A 504 -13.08 -28.42 -12.45
CA LEU A 504 -12.44 -27.54 -13.45
C LEU A 504 -11.48 -28.27 -14.40
N LYS A 505 -10.93 -29.42 -14.01
CA LYS A 505 -9.94 -30.19 -14.81
C LYS A 505 -10.44 -30.54 -16.21
N HIS A 506 -11.74 -30.75 -16.39
CA HIS A 506 -12.35 -31.06 -17.68
C HIS A 506 -12.84 -29.83 -18.48
N LYS A 507 -12.93 -28.66 -17.86
CA LYS A 507 -13.47 -27.43 -18.47
C LYS A 507 -12.41 -26.37 -18.78
N ILE A 508 -11.30 -26.35 -18.05
CA ILE A 508 -10.16 -25.50 -18.39
C ILE A 508 -9.41 -26.22 -19.50
N PRO A 509 -9.41 -25.70 -20.76
CA PRO A 509 -8.67 -26.34 -21.82
C PRO A 509 -7.20 -26.40 -21.41
N GLY A 510 -6.73 -27.63 -21.12
CA GLY A 510 -5.31 -27.90 -21.11
C GLY A 510 -4.80 -27.63 -22.53
N ILE A 511 -3.67 -26.93 -22.66
CA ILE A 511 -2.98 -26.67 -23.93
C ILE A 511 -2.38 -27.99 -24.46
N ARG A 512 -3.16 -29.06 -24.52
CA ARG A 512 -2.71 -30.36 -25.01
C ARG A 512 -3.11 -30.61 -26.46
N ASN A 513 -4.06 -29.85 -27.00
CA ASN A 513 -4.39 -29.87 -28.43
C ASN A 513 -4.53 -28.43 -28.96
N ASN A 514 -3.67 -28.08 -29.92
CA ASN A 514 -3.73 -26.94 -30.85
C ASN A 514 -4.76 -25.86 -30.54
N ILE A 515 -4.39 -24.88 -29.70
CA ILE A 515 -4.94 -23.53 -29.86
C ILE A 515 -4.06 -22.88 -30.93
N GLU A 516 -4.46 -23.04 -32.19
CA GLU A 516 -4.10 -22.02 -33.17
C GLU A 516 -4.64 -20.70 -32.62
N TRP A 517 -3.73 -19.76 -32.34
CA TRP A 517 -4.11 -18.37 -32.15
C TRP A 517 -4.78 -17.93 -33.45
N LYS A 518 -6.12 -18.03 -33.51
CA LYS A 518 -6.87 -17.51 -34.64
C LYS A 518 -6.69 -16.00 -34.64
N MET A 519 -5.78 -15.55 -35.50
CA MET A 519 -5.68 -14.15 -35.90
C MET A 519 -7.08 -13.67 -36.29
N SER A 520 -7.37 -12.42 -35.94
CA SER A 520 -8.65 -11.71 -36.13
C SER A 520 -9.13 -11.55 -37.58
N TYR A 521 -8.67 -12.38 -38.52
CA TYR A 521 -8.91 -12.24 -39.96
C TYR A 521 -9.96 -13.22 -40.52
N ASP A 522 -10.31 -14.32 -39.84
CA ASP A 522 -11.28 -15.28 -40.38
C ASP A 522 -12.75 -14.83 -40.28
N ALA A 523 -13.06 -13.76 -39.54
CA ALA A 523 -14.43 -13.27 -39.39
C ALA A 523 -14.92 -12.37 -40.54
N ARG A 524 -14.07 -12.06 -41.54
CA ARG A 524 -14.45 -11.17 -42.66
C ARG A 524 -14.62 -11.88 -44.01
N GLY A 525 -14.49 -13.21 -44.05
CA GLY A 525 -14.60 -14.01 -45.28
C GLY A 525 -15.91 -14.75 -45.51
N ARG A 526 -16.93 -14.63 -44.63
CA ARG A 526 -18.20 -15.37 -44.75
C ARG A 526 -19.45 -14.47 -44.80
N TYR A 527 -19.35 -13.37 -45.54
CA TYR A 527 -20.53 -12.59 -45.95
C TYR A 527 -20.36 -12.12 -47.40
N VAL A 528 -20.17 -13.06 -48.32
CA VAL A 528 -20.56 -12.89 -49.73
C VAL A 528 -21.02 -14.27 -50.22
N VAL A 529 -22.18 -14.28 -50.87
CA VAL A 529 -22.88 -15.40 -51.53
C VAL A 529 -23.72 -16.30 -50.61
N ALA A 530 -24.97 -15.89 -50.41
CA ALA A 530 -26.14 -16.75 -50.60
C ALA A 530 -27.33 -15.85 -50.97
N GLU A 531 -27.68 -15.93 -52.26
CA GLU A 531 -28.83 -15.39 -53.02
C GLU A 531 -28.97 -13.87 -53.20
#